data_AF-A0A0E3S9L4-F1
#
_entry.id   AF-A0A0E3S9L4-F1
#
_cell.length_a   1.000
_cell.length_b   1.000
_cell.length_c   1.000
_cell.angle_alpha   90.00
_cell.angle_beta   90.00
_cell.angle_gamma   90.00
#
_symmetry.space_group_name_H-M   'P 1'
#
loop_
_entity.id
_entity.type
_entity.pdbx_description
1 polymer ?
#
loop_
_entity_poly.entity_id
_entity_poly.type
_entity_poly.pdbx_seq_one_letter_code
_entity_poly.pdbx_strand_id
1 'polypeptide(L)'
;MGKHLVEFDGVKMVDISISPFTNTLPIKRLQFESKRPQRVDIIYFDENKFSLRRLQQIYSRVDERTYRYQDVELPDFVSDIVVDDEGLVIDFQKMFRRV
;
A
#
# COMPACT_ATOMS: atom_id res chain seq x y z
N MET A 1 18.68 23.05 5.11
CA MET A 1 17.27 23.50 5.10
C MET A 1 16.47 22.49 4.28
N GLY A 2 15.30 22.05 4.74
CA GLY A 2 14.41 21.21 3.94
C GLY A 2 13.61 22.03 2.93
N LYS A 3 13.27 21.44 1.78
CA LYS A 3 12.34 22.02 0.79
C LYS A 3 10.95 21.41 1.02
N HIS A 4 9.93 22.26 1.13
CA HIS A 4 8.54 21.80 1.17
C HIS A 4 8.11 21.28 -0.21
N LEU A 5 7.43 20.12 -0.23
CA LEU A 5 6.97 19.47 -1.46
C LEU A 5 5.43 19.50 -1.48
N VAL A 6 4.87 20.60 -2.00
CA VAL A 6 3.42 20.87 -2.00
C VAL A 6 2.58 19.79 -2.70
N GLU A 7 3.16 19.06 -3.66
CA GLU A 7 2.47 17.97 -4.37
C GLU A 7 2.04 16.81 -3.45
N PHE A 8 2.67 16.68 -2.28
CA PHE A 8 2.39 15.64 -1.29
C PHE A 8 1.54 16.14 -0.11
N ASP A 9 1.06 17.38 -0.15
CA ASP A 9 0.23 17.93 0.90
C ASP A 9 -1.04 17.08 1.09
N GLY A 10 -1.32 16.76 2.36
CA GLY A 10 -2.46 15.93 2.77
C GLY A 10 -2.27 14.42 2.65
N VAL A 11 -1.20 13.94 2.00
CA VAL A 11 -0.92 12.50 1.88
C VAL A 11 -0.27 11.99 3.18
N LYS A 12 -0.85 10.96 3.80
CA LYS A 12 -0.46 10.50 5.16
C LYS A 12 0.28 9.17 5.17
N MET A 13 0.51 8.58 4.01
CA MET A 13 1.05 7.23 3.87
C MET A 13 2.10 7.22 2.76
N VAL A 14 3.11 6.38 2.97
CA VAL A 14 4.20 6.15 2.03
C VAL A 14 4.14 4.71 1.55
N ASP A 15 4.65 4.48 0.34
CA ASP A 15 4.92 3.14 -0.16
C ASP A 15 6.30 3.08 -0.79
N ILE A 16 7.05 2.02 -0.52
CA ILE A 16 8.43 1.84 -0.94
C ILE A 16 8.49 0.61 -1.83
N SER A 17 8.89 0.79 -3.09
CA SER A 17 8.80 -0.25 -4.13
C SER A 17 9.49 -1.58 -3.78
N ILE A 18 10.49 -1.55 -2.90
CA ILE A 18 11.29 -2.71 -2.49
C ILE A 18 10.91 -3.26 -1.11
N SER A 19 9.77 -2.87 -0.55
CA SER A 19 9.38 -3.27 0.81
C SER A 19 7.87 -3.49 0.93
N PRO A 20 7.41 -4.67 1.41
CA PRO A 20 5.99 -4.88 1.69
C PRO A 20 5.55 -4.24 3.03
N PHE A 21 6.48 -3.76 3.85
CA PHE A 21 6.17 -3.23 5.19
C PHE A 21 5.24 -2.02 5.14
N THR A 22 5.34 -1.20 4.10
CA THR A 22 4.52 0.00 3.91
C THR A 22 3.05 -0.33 3.66
N ASN A 23 2.72 -1.52 3.14
CA ASN A 23 1.34 -1.97 2.98
C ASN A 23 0.61 -2.17 4.32
N THR A 24 1.34 -2.31 5.43
CA THR A 24 0.77 -2.31 6.78
C THR A 24 0.07 -0.99 7.11
N LEU A 25 0.53 0.15 6.58
CA LEU A 25 -0.05 1.47 6.86
C LEU A 25 -1.53 1.56 6.42
N PRO A 26 -1.90 1.30 5.14
CA PRO A 26 -3.29 1.28 4.73
C PRO A 26 -4.09 0.15 5.40
N ILE A 27 -3.52 -1.05 5.56
CA ILE A 27 -4.20 -2.19 6.20
C ILE A 27 -4.65 -1.85 7.64
N LYS A 28 -3.83 -1.13 8.41
CA LYS A 28 -4.17 -0.77 9.80
C LYS A 28 -5.00 0.50 9.93
N ARG A 29 -4.90 1.44 9.00
CA ARG A 29 -5.53 2.77 9.11
C ARG A 29 -6.87 2.89 8.40
N LEU A 30 -7.14 2.05 7.40
CA LEU A 30 -8.38 2.08 6.65
C LEU A 30 -9.47 1.28 7.37
N GLN A 31 -10.70 1.78 7.30
CA GLN A 31 -11.89 1.10 7.83
C GLN A 31 -12.53 0.25 6.72
N PHE A 32 -12.62 -1.06 6.92
CA PHE A 32 -13.14 -2.01 5.94
C PHE A 32 -14.58 -2.46 6.25
N GLU A 33 -15.37 -1.62 6.94
CA GLU A 33 -16.66 -1.97 7.57
C GLU A 33 -17.74 -2.54 6.63
N SER A 34 -17.53 -2.51 5.31
CA SER A 34 -18.50 -3.05 4.34
C SER A 34 -17.88 -3.95 3.27
N LYS A 35 -16.65 -4.47 3.46
CA LYS A 35 -15.86 -5.17 2.42
C LYS A 35 -15.74 -4.37 1.10
N ARG A 36 -16.02 -3.06 1.15
CA ARG A 36 -15.93 -2.16 0.00
C ARG A 36 -14.47 -1.81 -0.23
N PRO A 37 -14.03 -1.73 -1.50
CA PRO A 37 -12.70 -1.22 -1.82
C PRO A 37 -12.50 0.20 -1.28
N GLN A 38 -11.37 0.42 -0.61
CA GLN A 38 -10.94 1.70 -0.08
C GLN A 38 -9.81 2.23 -0.96
N ARG A 39 -9.99 3.42 -1.52
CA ARG A 39 -8.96 4.10 -2.31
C ARG A 39 -8.17 5.05 -1.42
N VAL A 40 -6.85 5.04 -1.55
CA VAL A 40 -5.95 5.84 -0.72
C VAL A 40 -4.87 6.50 -1.57
N ASP A 41 -4.57 7.77 -1.27
CA ASP A 41 -3.43 8.48 -1.83
C ASP A 41 -2.15 8.07 -1.09
N ILE A 42 -1.08 7.84 -1.85
CA ILE A 42 0.20 7.34 -1.37
C ILE A 42 1.34 8.18 -1.93
N ILE A 43 2.33 8.50 -1.10
CA ILE A 43 3.63 8.97 -1.55
C ILE A 43 4.47 7.72 -1.86
N TYR A 44 4.56 7.37 -3.14
CA TYR A 44 5.32 6.22 -3.60
C TYR A 44 6.77 6.61 -3.88
N PHE A 45 7.69 5.89 -3.26
CA PHE A 45 9.11 5.94 -3.57
C PHE A 45 9.47 4.82 -4.55
N ASP A 46 9.84 5.23 -5.76
CA ASP A 46 10.40 4.35 -6.78
C ASP A 46 11.91 4.24 -6.55
N GLU A 47 12.36 3.10 -6.03
CA GLU A 47 13.78 2.88 -5.75
C GLU A 47 14.62 2.86 -7.05
N ASN A 48 14.11 2.27 -8.14
CA ASN A 48 14.84 2.18 -9.41
C ASN A 48 15.11 3.57 -10.02
N LYS A 49 14.13 4.48 -9.90
CA LYS A 49 14.23 5.85 -10.44
C LYS A 49 14.72 6.87 -9.42
N PHE A 50 14.85 6.46 -8.15
CA PHE A 50 15.17 7.31 -7.02
C PHE A 50 14.28 8.58 -6.96
N SER A 51 12.96 8.39 -7.06
CA SER A 51 12.00 9.49 -7.17
C SER A 51 10.74 9.25 -6.32
N LEU A 52 10.07 10.34 -5.96
CA LEU A 52 8.79 10.32 -5.27
C LEU A 52 7.66 10.64 -6.24
N ARG A 53 6.55 9.91 -6.14
CA ARG A 53 5.33 10.15 -6.91
C ARG A 53 4.12 10.09 -5.99
N ARG A 54 3.09 10.88 -6.29
CA ARG A 54 1.76 10.70 -5.68
C ARG A 54 0.98 9.76 -6.56
N LEU A 55 0.54 8.63 -6.02
CA LEU A 55 -0.31 7.69 -6.74
C LEU A 55 -1.47 7.21 -5.88
N GLN A 56 -2.41 6.52 -6.50
CA GLN A 56 -3.55 5.94 -5.82
C GLN A 56 -3.45 4.42 -5.79
N GLN A 57 -3.81 3.85 -4.64
CA GLN A 57 -3.92 2.41 -4.43
C GLN A 57 -5.32 2.07 -3.95
N ILE A 58 -5.76 0.86 -4.20
CA ILE A 58 -7.04 0.37 -3.71
C ILE A 58 -6.81 -0.88 -2.86
N TYR A 59 -7.39 -0.89 -1.66
CA TYR A 59 -7.36 -2.03 -0.75
C TYR A 59 -8.78 -2.51 -0.46
N SER A 60 -9.00 -3.81 -0.56
CA SER A 60 -10.27 -4.46 -0.15
C SER A 60 -9.98 -5.57 0.84
N ARG A 61 -10.76 -5.68 1.91
CA ARG A 61 -10.64 -6.81 2.84
C ARG A 61 -11.29 -8.06 2.22
N VAL A 62 -10.52 -9.13 2.06
CA VAL A 62 -11.00 -10.42 1.52
C VAL A 62 -11.51 -11.30 2.65
N ASP A 63 -10.68 -11.48 3.69
CA ASP A 63 -11.00 -12.22 4.91
C ASP A 63 -10.38 -11.54 6.16
N GLU A 64 -10.23 -12.27 7.26
CA GLU A 64 -9.70 -11.72 8.50
C GLU A 64 -8.28 -11.14 8.34
N ARG A 65 -7.40 -11.81 7.58
CA ARG A 65 -5.97 -11.49 7.46
C ARG A 65 -5.49 -11.32 6.02
N THR A 66 -6.40 -11.42 5.05
CA THR A 66 -6.10 -11.25 3.63
C THR A 66 -6.74 -9.97 3.08
N TYR A 67 -5.94 -9.16 2.41
CA TYR A 67 -6.32 -7.91 1.79
C TYR A 67 -5.94 -7.92 0.32
N ARG A 68 -6.87 -7.56 -0.55
CA ARG A 68 -6.62 -7.40 -1.97
C ARG A 68 -6.08 -6.02 -2.26
N TYR A 69 -4.88 -5.98 -2.80
CA TYR A 69 -4.24 -4.80 -3.37
C TYR A 69 -4.57 -4.67 -4.86
N GLN A 70 -4.83 -3.45 -5.31
CA GLN A 70 -4.91 -3.09 -6.72
C GLN A 70 -4.19 -1.77 -6.96
N ASP A 71 -3.39 -1.74 -8.01
CA ASP A 71 -2.74 -0.53 -8.50
C ASP A 71 -3.71 0.23 -9.42
N VAL A 72 -3.83 1.56 -9.25
CA VAL A 72 -4.73 2.37 -10.08
C VAL A 72 -4.09 2.73 -11.43
N GLU A 73 -2.77 2.86 -11.50
CA GLU A 73 -2.03 3.14 -12.74
C GLU A 73 -1.83 1.87 -13.58
N LEU A 74 -1.80 0.70 -12.93
CA LEU A 74 -1.72 -0.63 -13.55
C LEU A 74 -2.92 -1.50 -13.14
N PRO A 75 -4.12 -1.28 -13.72
CA PRO A 75 -5.35 -1.94 -13.26
C PRO A 75 -5.34 -3.47 -13.33
N ASP A 76 -4.53 -4.06 -14.22
CA ASP A 76 -4.37 -5.51 -14.34
C ASP A 76 -3.49 -6.10 -13.22
N PHE A 77 -2.77 -5.25 -12.47
CA PHE A 77 -2.01 -5.66 -11.31
C PHE A 77 -2.91 -5.73 -10.08
N VAL A 78 -3.35 -6.95 -9.78
CA VAL A 78 -4.15 -7.28 -8.60
C VAL A 78 -3.46 -8.43 -7.86
N SER A 79 -3.28 -8.27 -6.56
CA SER A 79 -2.60 -9.28 -5.75
C SER A 79 -3.12 -9.27 -4.31
N ASP A 80 -3.14 -10.45 -3.69
CA ASP A 80 -3.56 -10.59 -2.30
C ASP A 80 -2.36 -10.50 -1.36
N ILE A 81 -2.55 -9.78 -0.26
CA ILE A 81 -1.60 -9.56 0.82
C ILE A 81 -2.11 -10.28 2.06
N VAL A 82 -1.32 -11.19 2.59
CA VAL A 82 -1.58 -11.90 3.85
C VAL A 82 -0.76 -11.25 4.95
N VAL A 83 -1.40 -10.94 6.08
CA VAL A 83 -0.75 -10.33 7.24
C VAL A 83 -0.83 -11.19 8.50
N ASP A 84 0.01 -10.90 9.48
CA ASP A 84 -0.10 -11.44 10.83
C ASP A 84 -1.09 -10.67 11.70
N ASP A 85 -1.17 -11.04 12.98
CA ASP A 85 -2.03 -10.43 13.99
C ASP A 85 -1.76 -8.95 14.23
N GLU A 86 -0.55 -8.46 13.92
CA GLU A 86 -0.19 -7.05 14.05
C GLU A 86 -0.43 -6.25 12.77
N GLY A 87 -0.84 -6.91 11.69
CA GLY A 87 -1.03 -6.33 10.37
C GLY A 87 0.27 -6.25 9.55
N LEU A 88 1.33 -6.95 9.97
CA LEU A 88 2.58 -7.02 9.22
C LEU A 88 2.48 -8.06 8.11
N VAL A 89 2.99 -7.71 6.92
CA VAL A 89 2.93 -8.59 5.76
C VAL A 89 3.74 -9.87 5.99
N ILE A 90 3.08 -11.02 5.80
CA ILE A 90 3.68 -12.36 5.78
C ILE A 90 3.96 -12.79 4.34
N ASP A 91 2.98 -12.58 3.47
CA ASP A 91 3.04 -12.98 2.06
C ASP A 91 2.37 -11.89 1.22
N PHE A 92 3.10 -11.38 0.24
CA PHE A 92 2.57 -10.53 -0.81
C PHE A 92 2.79 -11.29 -2.10
N GLN A 93 1.74 -11.98 -2.55
CA GLN A 93 1.84 -13.03 -3.56
C GLN A 93 2.75 -12.64 -4.73
N LYS A 94 3.74 -13.48 -5.01
CA LYS A 94 4.73 -13.37 -6.11
C LYS A 94 5.75 -12.23 -5.99
N MET A 95 5.70 -11.42 -4.93
CA MET A 95 6.65 -10.31 -4.72
C MET A 95 7.52 -10.50 -3.49
N PHE A 96 6.91 -10.79 -2.33
CA PHE A 96 7.62 -10.86 -1.06
C PHE A 96 7.08 -11.97 -0.18
N ARG A 97 7.99 -12.57 0.61
CA ARG A 97 7.64 -13.51 1.66
C ARG A 97 8.51 -13.24 2.88
N ARG A 98 7.90 -13.19 4.06
CA ARG A 98 8.62 -13.06 5.33
C ARG A 98 9.40 -14.35 5.63
N VAL A 99 10.65 -14.20 6.08
CA VAL A 99 11.58 -15.29 6.44
C VAL A 99 11.62 -15.54 7.94
#